data_AF-A0A7R9HH67-F1
#
_entry.id   AF-A0A7R9HH67-F1
#
_cell.length_a   1.000
_cell.length_b   1.000
_cell.length_c   1.000
_cell.angle_alpha   90.00
_cell.angle_beta   90.00
_cell.angle_gamma   90.00
#
_symmetry.space_group_name_H-M   'P 1'
#
loop_
_entity.id
_entity.type
_entity.pdbx_description
1 polymer ?
#
loop_
_entity_poly.entity_id
_entity_poly.type
_entity_poly.pdbx_seq_one_letter_code
_entity_poly.pdbx_strand_id
1 'polypeptide(L)'
;MAVEYINCGKSVYSRVARVCKKDTGGKNILSQNWATYLKARLNCSIPGEFPFYFDEIQSIYKIPGEGRKFYGVFTTSLSGLMGSAICSFDIDDIQAAFKGKFKEQATSSSAWLPVLSSRVPEPRPGQCVNDTETLPDTVLNFIRSHPLMDSAVDHEYGRPAYYKRDVLFTHIVVDRLKFKIFGTELEYLVFYTGTSTYPRVPGVLHRHEYVPPCSWCYTPARVCTTVFLVL
;
A
#
# COMPACT_ATOMS: atom_id res chain seq x y z
N MET A 1 -2.63 -14.61 0.96
CA MET A 1 -4.07 -14.92 1.17
C MET A 1 -4.66 -13.92 2.16
N ALA A 2 -5.86 -13.42 1.89
CA ALA A 2 -6.56 -12.45 2.73
C ALA A 2 -7.41 -13.16 3.79
N VAL A 3 -6.92 -13.19 5.04
CA VAL A 3 -7.61 -13.86 6.16
C VAL A 3 -8.97 -13.22 6.43
N GLU A 4 -9.04 -11.90 6.29
CA GLU A 4 -10.25 -11.10 6.45
C GLU A 4 -11.35 -11.40 5.41
N TYR A 5 -11.03 -12.16 4.36
CA TYR A 5 -11.97 -12.55 3.31
C TYR A 5 -12.29 -14.06 3.32
N ILE A 6 -11.68 -14.86 4.22
CA ILE A 6 -11.85 -16.33 4.22
C ILE A 6 -13.32 -16.74 4.33
N ASN A 7 -14.12 -16.01 5.10
CA ASN A 7 -15.56 -16.29 5.26
C ASN A 7 -16.37 -16.08 3.97
N CYS A 8 -15.84 -15.33 3.00
CA CYS A 8 -16.47 -15.06 1.71
C CYS A 8 -15.81 -15.84 0.55
N GLY A 9 -14.64 -16.44 0.77
CA GLY A 9 -13.91 -17.23 -0.21
C GLY A 9 -12.39 -17.08 -0.10
N LYS A 10 -11.66 -17.67 -1.05
CA LYS A 10 -10.21 -17.53 -1.14
C LYS A 10 -9.86 -16.35 -2.03
N SER A 11 -9.26 -15.31 -1.44
CA SER A 11 -8.72 -14.17 -2.19
C SER A 11 -7.30 -13.82 -1.72
N VAL A 12 -6.55 -13.13 -2.57
CA VAL A 12 -5.24 -12.54 -2.26
C VAL A 12 -5.45 -11.05 -2.24
N TYR A 13 -4.95 -10.34 -1.21
CA TYR A 13 -4.95 -8.88 -1.17
C TYR A 13 -3.53 -8.38 -0.96
N SER A 14 -3.17 -7.39 -1.77
CA SER A 14 -1.93 -6.63 -1.66
C SER A 14 -1.94 -5.74 -0.42
N ARG A 15 -0.80 -5.62 0.24
CA ARG A 15 -0.69 -4.84 1.48
C ARG A 15 0.54 -3.96 1.49
N VAL A 16 0.41 -2.84 2.19
CA VAL A 16 1.55 -2.11 2.72
C VAL A 16 1.65 -2.39 4.20
N ALA A 17 2.80 -2.84 4.63
CA ALA A 17 3.19 -3.02 6.01
C ALA A 17 4.19 -1.95 6.43
N ARG A 18 4.30 -1.75 7.73
CA ARG A 18 5.05 -0.64 8.31
C ARG A 18 5.72 -1.06 9.62
N VAL A 19 6.99 -0.67 9.79
CA VAL A 19 7.76 -0.86 11.03
C VAL A 19 8.57 0.38 11.37
N CYS A 20 8.70 0.74 12.64
CA CYS A 20 9.56 1.82 13.06
C CYS A 20 11.04 1.41 12.98
N LYS A 21 11.90 2.32 12.51
CA LYS A 21 13.34 2.03 12.35
C LYS A 21 14.07 1.72 13.66
N LYS A 22 13.57 2.27 14.77
CA LYS A 22 14.12 2.10 16.12
C LYS A 22 13.42 0.99 16.90
N ASP A 23 12.61 0.16 16.25
CA ASP A 23 11.94 -0.96 16.90
C ASP A 23 12.98 -2.03 17.27
N THR A 24 13.14 -2.25 18.57
CA THR A 24 14.04 -3.27 19.14
C THR A 24 13.24 -4.44 19.73
N GLY A 25 11.92 -4.47 19.53
CA GLY A 25 11.03 -5.40 20.21
C GLY A 25 10.57 -4.89 21.58
N GLY A 26 9.79 -5.71 22.28
CA GLY A 26 9.32 -5.42 23.63
C GLY A 26 10.19 -6.07 24.71
N LYS A 27 10.10 -5.61 25.96
CA LYS A 27 10.97 -6.09 27.05
C LYS A 27 10.81 -7.59 27.35
N ASN A 28 9.57 -8.02 27.56
CA ASN A 28 9.22 -9.42 27.87
C ASN A 28 8.38 -10.04 26.75
N ILE A 29 7.31 -9.33 26.37
CA ILE A 29 6.41 -9.69 25.27
C ILE A 29 7.04 -9.17 23.98
N LEU A 30 7.07 -9.99 22.92
CA LEU A 30 7.66 -9.64 21.62
C LEU A 30 9.16 -9.26 21.69
N SER A 31 9.95 -9.84 22.59
CA SER A 31 11.39 -9.54 22.71
C SER A 31 12.24 -9.92 21.50
N GLN A 32 11.71 -10.74 20.61
CA GLN A 32 12.34 -11.13 19.33
C GLN A 32 11.44 -10.82 18.12
N ASN A 33 10.41 -9.99 18.31
CA ASN A 33 9.41 -9.67 17.30
C ASN A 33 9.18 -8.16 17.22
N TRP A 34 8.68 -7.67 16.09
CA TRP A 34 8.35 -6.25 15.92
C TRP A 34 7.27 -5.79 16.90
N ALA A 35 7.56 -4.74 17.67
CA ALA A 35 6.61 -4.09 18.58
C ALA A 35 5.76 -2.99 17.88
N THR A 36 6.07 -2.65 16.63
CA THR A 36 5.43 -1.56 15.86
C THR A 36 4.85 -1.99 14.51
N TYR A 37 4.83 -3.30 14.22
CA TYR A 37 4.34 -3.83 12.95
C TYR A 37 2.84 -3.61 12.75
N LEU A 38 2.49 -2.95 11.65
CA LEU A 38 1.11 -2.81 11.17
C LEU A 38 1.04 -3.04 9.66
N LYS A 39 -0.12 -3.45 9.14
CA LYS A 39 -0.39 -3.60 7.72
C LYS A 39 -1.77 -3.09 7.32
N ALA A 40 -1.88 -2.51 6.13
CA ALA A 40 -3.12 -2.03 5.52
C ALA A 40 -3.27 -2.60 4.10
N ARG A 41 -4.51 -2.80 3.65
CA ARG A 41 -4.79 -3.23 2.26
C ARG A 41 -4.46 -2.09 1.30
N LEU A 42 -3.82 -2.39 0.17
CA LEU A 42 -3.73 -1.46 -0.95
C LEU A 42 -4.98 -1.63 -1.82
N ASN A 43 -5.71 -0.54 -2.05
CA ASN A 43 -6.80 -0.52 -3.00
C ASN A 43 -6.21 -0.11 -4.36
N CYS A 44 -6.39 -0.94 -5.40
CA CYS A 44 -6.16 -0.56 -6.78
C CYS A 44 -7.38 -1.02 -7.58
N SER A 45 -8.29 -0.11 -7.89
CA SER A 45 -9.56 -0.46 -8.51
C SER A 45 -10.06 0.56 -9.52
N ILE A 46 -10.87 0.09 -10.46
CA ILE A 46 -11.61 0.97 -11.37
C ILE A 46 -12.89 1.38 -10.63
N PRO A 47 -13.18 2.69 -10.48
CA PRO A 47 -14.37 3.17 -9.81
C PRO A 47 -15.63 2.81 -10.62
N GLY A 48 -16.74 2.59 -9.93
CA GLY A 48 -18.04 2.25 -10.50
C GLY A 48 -19.03 1.88 -9.41
N GLU A 49 -20.27 1.57 -9.77
CA GLU A 49 -21.28 1.04 -8.83
C GLU A 49 -20.78 -0.23 -8.14
N PHE A 50 -20.09 -1.08 -8.92
CA PHE A 50 -19.33 -2.22 -8.44
C PHE A 50 -17.86 -2.04 -8.84
N PRO A 51 -16.98 -1.62 -7.92
CA PRO A 51 -15.57 -1.40 -8.23
C PRO A 51 -14.89 -2.68 -8.70
N PHE A 52 -14.04 -2.56 -9.73
CA PHE A 52 -13.25 -3.68 -10.25
C PHE A 52 -11.83 -3.66 -9.66
N TYR A 53 -11.48 -4.64 -8.84
CA TYR A 53 -10.22 -4.66 -8.08
C TYR A 53 -9.11 -5.44 -8.79
N PHE A 54 -7.89 -4.89 -8.76
CA PHE A 54 -6.64 -5.58 -9.09
C PHE A 54 -5.91 -5.88 -7.78
N ASP A 55 -6.16 -7.07 -7.25
CA ASP A 55 -5.79 -7.37 -5.86
C ASP A 55 -4.37 -7.92 -5.67
N GLU A 56 -3.68 -8.36 -6.73
CA GLU A 56 -2.36 -8.99 -6.65
C GLU A 56 -1.24 -8.07 -7.15
N ILE A 57 -0.42 -7.53 -6.25
CA ILE A 57 0.72 -6.68 -6.61
C ILE A 57 1.87 -7.52 -7.18
N GLN A 58 2.45 -7.05 -8.27
CA GLN A 58 3.58 -7.71 -8.95
C GLN A 58 4.90 -6.96 -8.73
N SER A 59 4.85 -5.62 -8.71
CA SER A 59 6.03 -4.79 -8.52
C SER A 59 5.65 -3.41 -7.99
N ILE A 60 6.56 -2.82 -7.20
CA ILE A 60 6.46 -1.46 -6.69
C ILE A 60 7.73 -0.68 -7.07
N TYR A 61 7.58 0.57 -7.46
CA TYR A 61 8.68 1.48 -7.77
C TYR A 61 8.49 2.82 -7.08
N LYS A 62 9.61 3.40 -6.64
CA LYS A 62 9.68 4.74 -6.06
C LYS A 62 10.76 5.52 -6.80
N ILE A 63 10.41 6.71 -7.29
CA ILE A 63 11.36 7.59 -7.98
C ILE A 63 12.42 8.07 -6.97
N PRO A 64 13.72 7.86 -7.22
CA PRO A 64 14.80 8.33 -6.36
C PRO A 64 14.80 9.87 -6.23
N GLY A 65 15.19 10.39 -5.07
CA GLY A 65 15.39 11.83 -4.87
C GLY A 65 14.13 12.70 -4.78
N GLU A 66 12.97 12.26 -5.30
CA GLU A 66 11.75 13.09 -5.34
C GLU A 66 10.48 12.43 -4.76
N GLY A 67 10.50 11.16 -4.34
CA GLY A 67 9.25 10.44 -4.09
C GLY A 67 8.65 10.55 -2.69
N ARG A 68 7.48 11.20 -2.56
CA ARG A 68 6.43 10.85 -1.57
C ARG A 68 5.51 9.73 -2.07
N LYS A 69 5.63 9.36 -3.35
CA LYS A 69 4.72 8.44 -4.04
C LYS A 69 5.34 7.08 -4.32
N PHE A 70 4.49 6.07 -4.32
CA PHE A 70 4.80 4.69 -4.71
C PHE A 70 3.94 4.33 -5.91
N TYR A 71 4.56 3.76 -6.94
CA TYR A 71 3.88 3.31 -8.15
C TYR A 71 3.90 1.79 -8.18
N GLY A 72 2.72 1.18 -8.19
CA GLY A 72 2.57 -0.26 -8.16
C GLY A 72 1.89 -0.80 -9.40
N VAL A 73 2.35 -1.96 -9.84
CA VAL A 73 1.65 -2.80 -10.82
C VAL A 73 0.87 -3.86 -10.08
N PHE A 74 -0.41 -3.99 -10.44
CA PHE A 74 -1.34 -4.96 -9.89
C PHE A 74 -1.96 -5.79 -11.00
N THR A 75 -2.29 -7.03 -10.70
CA THR A 75 -2.98 -7.98 -11.55
C THR A 75 -4.26 -8.47 -10.90
N THR A 76 -5.18 -8.94 -11.72
CA THR A 76 -6.33 -9.71 -11.24
C THR A 76 -5.90 -11.12 -10.82
N SER A 77 -6.73 -11.80 -10.03
CA SER A 77 -6.51 -13.20 -9.71
C SER A 77 -6.59 -14.07 -10.98
N LEU A 78 -5.74 -15.09 -11.08
CA LEU A 78 -5.66 -16.00 -12.25
C LEU A 78 -6.95 -16.80 -12.54
N SER A 79 -7.94 -16.74 -11.64
CA SER A 79 -9.25 -17.38 -11.82
C SER A 79 -10.27 -16.38 -12.35
N GLY A 80 -10.27 -16.16 -13.66
CA GLY A 80 -11.27 -15.32 -14.33
C GLY A 80 -10.68 -14.37 -15.37
N LEU A 81 -11.09 -13.09 -15.29
CA LEU A 81 -10.68 -12.05 -16.23
C LEU A 81 -9.24 -11.61 -15.95
N MET A 82 -8.34 -11.88 -16.90
CA MET A 82 -6.95 -11.47 -16.81
C MET A 82 -6.82 -9.98 -17.10
N GLY A 83 -6.08 -9.26 -16.26
CA GLY A 83 -5.80 -7.86 -16.49
C GLY A 83 -4.79 -7.32 -15.51
N SER A 84 -4.21 -6.18 -15.88
CA SER A 84 -3.28 -5.44 -15.04
C SER A 84 -3.64 -3.97 -14.94
N ALA A 85 -3.18 -3.34 -13.86
CA ALA A 85 -3.31 -1.92 -13.61
C ALA A 85 -2.03 -1.35 -13.00
N ILE A 86 -1.82 -0.05 -13.24
CA ILE A 86 -0.80 0.77 -12.60
C ILE A 86 -1.53 1.74 -11.68
N CYS A 87 -1.24 1.68 -10.37
CA CYS A 87 -1.79 2.59 -9.37
C CYS A 87 -0.67 3.36 -8.68
N SER A 88 -0.91 4.61 -8.33
CA SER A 88 -0.02 5.43 -7.50
C SER A 88 -0.60 5.61 -6.11
N PHE A 89 0.25 5.59 -5.09
CA PHE A 89 -0.11 5.78 -3.68
C PHE A 89 0.76 6.86 -3.07
N ASP A 90 0.15 7.86 -2.44
CA ASP A 90 0.90 8.86 -1.68
C ASP A 90 1.21 8.36 -0.26
N ILE A 91 2.37 8.76 0.26
CA ILE A 91 2.77 8.46 1.64
C ILE A 91 1.78 9.02 2.66
N ASP A 92 1.12 10.13 2.35
CA ASP A 92 0.15 10.73 3.26
C ASP A 92 -1.10 9.86 3.40
N ASP A 93 -1.59 9.28 2.31
CA ASP A 93 -2.72 8.34 2.32
C ASP A 93 -2.36 7.04 3.05
N ILE A 94 -1.14 6.55 2.83
CA ILE A 94 -0.60 5.41 3.57
C ILE A 94 -0.57 5.73 5.07
N GLN A 95 -0.06 6.90 5.46
CA GLN A 95 -0.02 7.31 6.86
C GLN A 95 -1.41 7.52 7.46
N ALA A 96 -2.37 8.00 6.68
CA ALA A 96 -3.76 8.18 7.09
C ALA A 96 -4.40 6.83 7.43
N ALA A 97 -4.19 5.80 6.60
CA ALA A 97 -4.66 4.45 6.88
C ALA A 97 -4.10 3.89 8.21
N PHE A 98 -2.80 4.08 8.48
CA PHE A 98 -2.19 3.66 9.74
C PHE A 98 -2.61 4.48 10.97
N LYS A 99 -3.17 5.68 10.78
CA LYS A 99 -3.81 6.49 11.83
C LYS A 99 -5.30 6.14 12.02
N GLY A 100 -5.88 5.35 11.10
CA GLY A 100 -7.28 4.92 11.11
C GLY A 100 -7.60 3.89 12.20
N LYS A 101 -8.75 3.20 12.06
CA LYS A 101 -9.15 2.17 13.02
C LYS A 101 -8.42 0.86 12.74
N PHE A 102 -8.20 0.08 13.79
CA PHE A 102 -7.73 -1.30 13.64
C PHE A 102 -8.91 -2.18 13.21
N LYS A 103 -8.61 -3.33 12.61
CA LYS A 103 -9.58 -4.35 12.25
C LYS A 103 -9.44 -5.54 13.21
N GLU A 104 -10.54 -5.99 13.79
CA GLU A 104 -10.55 -7.17 14.66
C GLU A 104 -11.53 -8.23 14.19
N GLN A 105 -11.25 -9.47 14.60
CA GLN A 105 -12.18 -10.58 14.55
C GLN A 105 -12.34 -11.11 15.98
N ALA A 106 -13.49 -10.87 16.61
CA ALA A 106 -13.70 -11.20 18.02
C ALA A 106 -13.56 -12.71 18.31
N THR A 107 -14.06 -13.54 17.39
CA THR A 107 -13.92 -15.00 17.39
C THR A 107 -13.62 -15.49 15.98
N SER A 108 -13.13 -16.72 15.83
CA SER A 108 -12.83 -17.31 14.50
C SER A 108 -14.04 -17.34 13.54
N SER A 109 -15.26 -17.37 14.08
CA SER A 109 -16.52 -17.35 13.34
C SER A 109 -17.13 -15.95 13.18
N SER A 110 -16.63 -14.94 13.89
CA SER A 110 -17.18 -13.57 13.83
C SER A 110 -16.80 -12.86 12.54
N ALA A 111 -17.61 -11.86 12.16
CA ALA A 111 -17.25 -10.92 11.10
C ALA A 111 -16.05 -10.06 11.52
N TRP A 112 -15.29 -9.59 10.54
CA TRP A 112 -14.23 -8.61 10.76
C TRP A 112 -14.82 -7.22 10.88
N LEU A 113 -14.59 -6.55 12.02
CA LEU A 113 -15.19 -5.26 12.34
C LEU A 113 -14.12 -4.25 12.79
N PRO A 114 -14.38 -2.95 12.63
CA PRO A 114 -13.49 -1.91 13.12
C PRO A 114 -13.48 -1.88 14.66
N VAL A 115 -12.27 -1.77 15.23
CA VAL A 115 -12.09 -1.58 16.68
C VAL A 115 -12.53 -0.18 17.08
N LEU A 116 -13.32 -0.09 18.15
CA LEU A 116 -13.69 1.19 18.76
C LEU A 116 -12.46 1.89 19.33
N SER A 117 -12.34 3.21 19.09
CA SER A 117 -11.19 4.00 19.56
C SER A 117 -10.98 3.95 21.08
N SER A 118 -12.06 3.78 21.86
CA SER A 118 -12.00 3.65 23.32
C SER A 118 -11.34 2.35 23.81
N ARG A 119 -11.19 1.33 22.96
CA ARG A 119 -10.50 0.08 23.28
C ARG A 119 -9.03 0.07 22.85
N VAL A 120 -8.57 1.13 22.19
CA VAL A 120 -7.16 1.25 21.78
C VAL A 120 -6.35 1.77 22.97
N PRO A 121 -5.31 1.05 23.43
CA PRO A 121 -4.48 1.48 24.56
C PRO A 121 -3.57 2.66 24.19
N GLU A 122 -3.07 3.35 25.22
CA GLU A 122 -2.06 4.40 25.08
C GLU A 122 -0.70 3.94 25.66
N PRO A 123 0.44 4.30 25.05
CA PRO A 123 0.56 5.04 23.78
C PRO A 123 0.03 4.23 22.60
N ARG A 124 -0.57 4.92 21.63
CA ARG A 124 -1.20 4.29 20.47
C ARG A 124 -0.29 3.24 19.79
N PRO A 125 -0.74 1.98 19.63
CA PRO A 125 0.01 0.92 18.96
C PRO A 125 0.52 1.32 17.56
N GLY A 126 1.79 1.00 17.28
CA GLY A 126 2.44 1.28 15.99
C GLY A 126 2.92 2.72 15.80
N GLN A 127 2.88 3.56 16.84
CA GLN A 127 3.63 4.82 16.87
C GLN A 127 5.10 4.57 17.21
N CYS A 128 6.00 5.37 16.63
CA CYS A 128 7.42 5.26 16.91
C CYS A 128 7.75 5.98 18.22
N VAL A 129 8.21 5.21 19.19
CA VAL A 129 8.73 5.68 20.48
C VAL A 129 10.26 5.68 20.46
N ASN A 130 10.88 6.28 21.48
CA ASN A 130 12.34 6.28 21.60
C ASN A 130 12.90 4.88 21.92
N ASP A 131 12.19 4.12 22.74
CA ASP A 131 12.55 2.78 23.18
C ASP A 131 11.29 1.91 23.28
N THR A 132 11.20 0.88 22.44
CA THR A 132 10.04 -0.03 22.39
C THR A 132 9.98 -0.99 23.58
N GLU A 133 11.07 -1.20 24.31
CA GLU A 133 11.09 -2.03 25.52
C GLU A 133 10.30 -1.39 26.67
N THR A 134 10.13 -0.06 26.64
CA THR A 134 9.34 0.68 27.63
C THR A 134 7.83 0.61 27.41
N LEU A 135 7.38 0.00 26.30
CA LEU A 135 5.96 -0.08 25.99
C LEU A 135 5.22 -0.98 26.99
N PRO A 136 4.02 -0.58 27.45
CA PRO A 136 3.20 -1.40 28.32
C PRO A 136 2.79 -2.72 27.64
N ASP A 137 2.68 -3.79 28.45
CA ASP A 137 2.23 -5.10 27.98
C ASP A 137 0.83 -5.05 27.33
N THR A 138 -0.02 -4.10 27.71
CA THR A 138 -1.34 -3.87 27.09
C THR A 138 -1.21 -3.46 25.62
N VAL A 139 -0.25 -2.59 25.29
CA VAL A 139 0.04 -2.13 23.93
C VAL A 139 0.64 -3.27 23.09
N LEU A 140 1.60 -4.00 23.67
CA LEU A 140 2.27 -5.12 23.01
C LEU A 140 1.32 -6.29 22.72
N ASN A 141 0.42 -6.60 23.66
CA ASN A 141 -0.61 -7.61 23.44
C ASN A 141 -1.63 -7.17 22.39
N PHE A 142 -2.02 -5.88 22.40
CA PHE A 142 -2.96 -5.34 21.43
C PHE A 142 -2.40 -5.42 20.01
N ILE A 143 -1.17 -4.94 19.77
CA ILE A 143 -0.61 -4.90 18.41
C ILE A 143 -0.38 -6.31 17.85
N ARG A 144 -0.03 -7.27 18.72
CA ARG A 144 0.14 -8.68 18.35
C ARG A 144 -1.15 -9.29 17.79
N SER A 145 -2.31 -8.96 18.35
CA SER A 145 -3.61 -9.46 17.90
C SER A 145 -4.27 -8.59 16.84
N HIS A 146 -3.89 -7.31 16.72
CA HIS A 146 -4.49 -6.34 15.80
C HIS A 146 -3.48 -5.72 14.81
N PRO A 147 -2.75 -6.52 14.01
CA PRO A 147 -1.79 -5.97 13.06
C PRO A 147 -2.45 -5.35 11.82
N LEU A 148 -3.74 -5.61 11.57
CA LEU A 148 -4.45 -5.17 10.36
C LEU A 148 -5.24 -3.88 10.59
N MET A 149 -5.06 -2.90 9.72
CA MET A 149 -5.89 -1.69 9.68
C MET A 149 -7.23 -1.96 8.98
N ASP A 150 -8.28 -1.27 9.42
CA ASP A 150 -9.62 -1.38 8.85
C ASP A 150 -9.72 -0.69 7.48
N SER A 151 -9.17 0.52 7.38
CA SER A 151 -9.12 1.32 6.15
C SER A 151 -8.09 0.76 5.16
N ALA A 152 -8.47 0.67 3.90
CA ALA A 152 -7.53 0.47 2.81
C ALA A 152 -6.83 1.79 2.47
N VAL A 153 -5.65 1.69 1.84
CA VAL A 153 -4.97 2.83 1.23
C VAL A 153 -5.52 2.99 -0.18
N ASP A 154 -6.19 4.10 -0.44
CA ASP A 154 -6.72 4.41 -1.76
C ASP A 154 -5.61 4.88 -2.71
N HIS A 155 -5.77 4.56 -3.99
CA HIS A 155 -4.90 5.05 -5.04
C HIS A 155 -5.26 6.49 -5.42
N GLU A 156 -4.28 7.22 -5.92
CA GLU A 156 -4.44 8.61 -6.31
C GLU A 156 -5.52 8.75 -7.41
N TYR A 157 -6.20 9.90 -7.42
CA TYR A 157 -7.20 10.30 -8.42
C TYR A 157 -8.42 9.39 -8.54
N GLY A 158 -8.64 8.45 -7.62
CA GLY A 158 -9.82 7.60 -7.59
C GLY A 158 -9.94 6.64 -8.79
N ARG A 159 -8.89 6.49 -9.61
CA ARG A 159 -8.78 5.46 -10.66
C ARG A 159 -7.32 5.06 -10.90
N PRO A 160 -7.03 3.91 -11.55
CA PRO A 160 -5.66 3.55 -11.91
C PRO A 160 -5.11 4.52 -12.96
N ALA A 161 -3.80 4.78 -12.91
CA ALA A 161 -3.11 5.62 -13.90
C ALA A 161 -3.15 4.98 -15.30
N TYR A 162 -3.09 3.65 -15.36
CA TYR A 162 -3.29 2.86 -16.58
C TYR A 162 -3.85 1.49 -16.22
N TYR A 163 -4.64 0.88 -17.10
CA TYR A 163 -5.04 -0.51 -16.96
C TYR A 163 -5.23 -1.15 -18.33
N LYS A 164 -5.04 -2.47 -18.40
CA LYS A 164 -5.16 -3.24 -19.64
C LYS A 164 -5.70 -4.64 -19.35
N ARG A 165 -6.66 -5.07 -20.18
CA ARG A 165 -7.19 -6.44 -20.17
C ARG A 165 -6.25 -7.37 -20.92
N ASP A 166 -6.30 -8.65 -20.55
CA ASP A 166 -5.59 -9.75 -21.21
C ASP A 166 -4.06 -9.56 -21.30
N VAL A 167 -3.51 -8.73 -20.41
CA VAL A 167 -2.08 -8.50 -20.28
C VAL A 167 -1.71 -8.54 -18.80
N LEU A 168 -0.67 -9.32 -18.48
CA LEU A 168 -0.09 -9.40 -17.15
C LEU A 168 1.23 -8.62 -17.11
N PHE A 169 1.21 -7.52 -16.38
CA PHE A 169 2.37 -6.72 -16.06
C PHE A 169 3.16 -7.39 -14.93
N THR A 170 4.49 -7.29 -14.99
CA THR A 170 5.39 -7.95 -14.02
C THR A 170 6.25 -6.97 -13.27
N HIS A 171 6.86 -6.02 -13.96
CA HIS A 171 7.79 -5.04 -13.40
C HIS A 171 7.42 -3.63 -13.82
N ILE A 172 7.77 -2.64 -13.00
CA ILE A 172 7.60 -1.23 -13.30
C ILE A 172 8.84 -0.40 -12.95
N VAL A 173 9.13 0.55 -13.83
CA VAL A 173 10.05 1.68 -13.59
C VAL A 173 9.33 2.95 -14.02
N VAL A 174 9.50 4.03 -13.27
CA VAL A 174 8.83 5.30 -13.54
C VAL A 174 9.87 6.39 -13.70
N ASP A 175 9.72 7.18 -14.75
CA ASP A 175 10.53 8.36 -15.01
C ASP A 175 9.67 9.62 -14.96
N ARG A 176 10.23 10.73 -14.49
CA ARG A 176 9.55 12.02 -14.42
C ARG A 176 10.27 13.01 -15.31
N LEU A 177 9.58 13.43 -16.37
CA LEU A 177 10.12 14.37 -17.34
C LEU A 177 9.53 15.76 -17.08
N LYS A 178 10.39 16.77 -17.00
CA LYS A 178 10.00 18.17 -16.87
C LYS A 178 10.39 18.90 -18.15
N PHE A 179 9.42 19.52 -18.82
CA PHE A 179 9.63 20.31 -20.03
C PHE A 179 9.20 21.74 -19.80
N LYS A 180 9.95 22.69 -20.35
CA LYS A 180 9.53 24.09 -20.42
C LYS A 180 9.02 24.37 -21.82
N ILE A 181 7.71 24.56 -21.97
CA ILE A 181 7.09 24.91 -23.26
C ILE A 181 6.39 26.27 -23.08
N PHE A 182 6.77 27.26 -23.89
CA PHE A 182 6.27 28.63 -23.82
C PHE A 182 6.30 29.26 -22.40
N GLY A 183 7.36 29.00 -21.63
CA GLY A 183 7.51 29.52 -20.26
C GLY A 183 6.70 28.78 -19.19
N THR A 184 5.89 27.78 -19.57
CA THR A 184 5.18 26.90 -18.63
C THR A 184 5.99 25.63 -18.38
N GLU A 185 6.22 25.28 -17.11
CA GLU A 185 6.75 23.97 -16.73
C GLU A 185 5.64 22.91 -16.80
N LEU A 186 5.80 21.96 -17.72
CA LEU A 186 4.95 20.79 -17.85
C LEU A 186 5.69 19.58 -17.29
N GLU A 187 4.99 18.76 -16.54
CA GLU A 187 5.53 17.54 -15.96
C GLU A 187 4.77 16.32 -16.47
N TYR A 188 5.52 15.31 -16.91
CA TYR A 188 4.98 14.05 -17.40
C TYR A 188 5.56 12.90 -16.60
N LEU A 189 4.72 11.94 -16.24
CA LEU A 189 5.16 10.66 -15.72
C LEU A 189 5.15 9.64 -16.85
N VAL A 190 6.28 8.95 -17.01
CA VAL A 190 6.43 7.89 -18.00
C VAL A 190 6.57 6.57 -17.28
N PHE A 191 5.59 5.69 -17.47
CA PHE A 191 5.60 4.34 -16.92
C PHE A 191 6.21 3.38 -17.93
N TYR A 192 7.23 2.66 -17.48
CA TYR A 192 7.87 1.56 -18.19
C TYR A 192 7.46 0.26 -17.53
N THR A 193 6.63 -0.54 -18.19
CA THR A 193 6.17 -1.83 -17.63
C THR A 193 6.66 -3.01 -18.45
N GLY A 194 7.12 -4.04 -17.74
CA GLY A 194 7.41 -5.35 -18.32
C GLY A 194 6.15 -6.21 -18.35
N THR A 195 6.03 -7.06 -19.37
CA THR A 195 4.89 -7.97 -19.54
C THR A 195 5.35 -9.40 -19.65
N SER A 196 4.56 -10.32 -19.10
CA SER A 196 4.69 -11.76 -19.37
C SER A 196 3.73 -12.10 -20.50
N THR A 197 4.21 -12.11 -21.74
CA THR A 197 3.42 -12.64 -22.87
C THR A 197 3.57 -14.15 -22.90
N TYR A 198 2.46 -14.88 -22.84
CA TYR A 198 2.43 -16.28 -23.23
C TYR A 198 2.22 -16.34 -24.75
N PRO A 199 3.08 -16.99 -25.56
CA PRO A 199 4.29 -17.73 -25.21
C PRO A 199 5.56 -16.85 -25.31
N ARG A 200 6.31 -16.77 -24.19
CA ARG A 200 7.67 -16.21 -23.99
C ARG A 200 8.27 -15.43 -25.17
N VAL A 201 7.78 -14.22 -25.40
CA VAL A 201 8.54 -13.18 -26.09
C VAL A 201 9.31 -12.40 -25.02
N PRO A 202 10.59 -12.02 -25.21
CA PRO A 202 11.30 -11.16 -24.27
C PRO A 202 10.45 -9.92 -23.94
N GLY A 203 10.35 -9.62 -22.64
CA GLY A 203 9.34 -8.71 -22.08
C GLY A 203 9.19 -7.43 -22.90
N VAL A 204 7.98 -7.20 -23.42
CA VAL A 204 7.67 -5.97 -24.16
C VAL A 204 7.61 -4.84 -23.16
N LEU A 205 8.50 -3.86 -23.33
CA LEU A 205 8.48 -2.62 -22.58
C LEU A 205 7.36 -1.73 -23.14
N HIS A 206 6.30 -1.55 -22.37
CA HIS A 206 5.30 -0.54 -22.72
C HIS A 206 5.64 0.79 -22.08
N ARG A 207 5.67 1.84 -22.92
CA ARG A 207 5.73 3.23 -22.49
C ARG A 207 4.30 3.77 -22.38
N HIS A 208 3.96 4.32 -21.23
CA HIS A 208 2.71 5.04 -21.03
C HIS A 208 3.01 6.44 -20.52
N GLU A 209 2.52 7.44 -21.24
CA GLU A 209 2.60 8.84 -20.82
C GLU A 209 1.37 9.18 -19.98
N TYR A 210 1.59 9.72 -18.79
CA TYR A 210 0.56 10.17 -17.89
C TYR A 210 0.82 11.62 -17.49
N VAL A 211 -0.16 12.48 -17.78
CA VAL A 211 -0.17 13.86 -17.34
C VAL A 211 -0.95 13.92 -16.03
N PRO A 212 -0.28 14.14 -14.87
CA PRO A 212 -1.01 14.34 -13.63
C PRO A 212 -1.86 15.62 -13.76
N PRO A 213 -3.11 15.64 -13.24
CA PRO A 213 -3.87 16.87 -13.11
C PRO A 213 -3.04 17.91 -12.35
N CYS A 214 -3.01 19.16 -12.84
CA CYS A 214 -2.33 20.24 -12.16
C CYS A 214 -2.94 20.48 -10.77
N SER A 215 -2.32 19.94 -9.73
CA SER A 215 -2.57 20.30 -8.34
C SER A 215 -1.25 20.40 -7.60
N TRP A 216 -0.89 21.64 -7.25
CA TRP A 216 0.24 21.99 -6.40
C TRP A 216 0.01 21.47 -4.98
N CYS A 217 1.03 20.83 -4.39
CA CYS A 217 1.39 21.00 -2.98
C CYS A 217 2.78 20.38 -2.72
N TYR A 218 3.81 21.22 -2.76
CA TYR A 218 5.11 20.94 -2.14
C TYR A 218 4.91 20.89 -0.62
N THR A 219 5.34 19.81 0.03
CA THR A 219 5.53 19.78 1.49
C THR A 219 6.91 19.23 1.83
N PRO A 220 7.59 19.75 2.87
CA PRO A 220 8.96 19.35 3.18
C PRO A 220 9.02 17.89 3.61
N ALA A 221 10.10 17.22 3.23
CA ALA A 221 10.42 15.87 3.68
C ALA A 221 10.50 15.82 5.21
N ARG A 222 9.53 15.14 5.84
CA ARG A 222 9.69 14.70 7.22
C ARG A 222 10.68 13.55 7.26
N VAL A 223 11.56 13.56 8.27
CA VAL A 223 12.47 12.46 8.58
C VAL A 223 11.63 11.18 8.69
N CYS A 224 11.84 10.25 7.75
CA CYS A 224 11.07 9.02 7.69
C CYS A 224 11.60 8.08 8.80
N THR A 225 10.95 8.11 9.97
CA THR A 225 11.24 7.26 11.14
C THR A 225 10.79 5.81 10.93
N THR A 226 10.18 5.53 9.79
CA THR A 226 9.38 4.34 9.56
C THR A 226 9.72 3.74 8.19
N VAL A 227 9.76 2.42 8.11
CA VAL A 227 9.99 1.65 6.87
C VAL A 227 8.65 1.09 6.39
N PHE A 228 8.39 1.22 5.09
CA PHE A 228 7.24 0.62 4.43
C PHE A 228 7.68 -0.59 3.61
N LEU A 229 6.98 -1.70 3.81
CA LEU A 229 7.18 -2.96 3.11
C LEU A 229 5.91 -3.22 2.31
N VAL A 230 6.01 -3.37 0.99
CA VAL A 230 4.86 -3.77 0.17
C VAL A 230 4.91 -5.29 0.02
N LEU A 231 3.81 -5.95 0.38
CA LEU A 231 3.68 -7.40 0.53
C LEU A 231 2.46 -7.94 -0.23
#